data_AF-W7BY70-F1
#
_entry.id   AF-W7BY70-F1
#
_cell.length_a   1.000
_cell.length_b   1.000
_cell.length_c   1.000
_cell.angle_alpha   90.00
_cell.angle_beta   90.00
_cell.angle_gamma   90.00
#
_symmetry.space_group_name_H-M   'P 1'
#
loop_
_entity.id
_entity.type
_entity.pdbx_description
1 polymer ?
#
loop_
_entity_poly.entity_id
_entity_poly.type
_entity_poly.pdbx_seq_one_letter_code
_entity_poly.pdbx_strand_id
1 'polypeptide(L)' 'MRVVKQAKIIAEGNVLTPEIAKKIQDIGVFAIVVGGAITRPQLITERFVDVLK' A
#
# COMPACT_ATOMS: atom_id res chain seq x y z
N MET A 1 -20.92 22.45 -9.86
CA MET A 1 -19.77 21.54 -9.71
C MET A 1 -18.82 22.14 -8.68
N ARG A 2 -18.47 21.42 -7.62
CA ARG A 2 -17.63 21.94 -6.52
C ARG A 2 -16.18 21.55 -6.77
N VAL A 3 -15.30 22.54 -6.86
CA VAL A 3 -13.86 22.30 -7.02
C VAL A 3 -13.22 22.24 -5.63
N VAL A 4 -12.47 21.17 -5.37
CA VAL A 4 -11.67 21.00 -4.15
C VAL A 4 -10.23 21.37 -4.48
N LYS A 5 -9.68 22.39 -3.81
CA LYS A 5 -8.30 22.86 -4.02
C LYS A 5 -7.26 22.05 -3.25
N GLN A 6 -7.63 21.52 -2.08
CA GLN A 6 -6.78 20.70 -1.22
C GLN A 6 -7.62 19.61 -0.56
N ALA A 7 -7.08 18.39 -0.51
CA ALA A 7 -7.70 17.23 0.10
C ALA A 7 -6.65 16.39 0.82
N LYS A 8 -7.09 15.65 1.84
CA LYS A 8 -6.26 14.63 2.49
C LYS A 8 -6.08 13.46 1.52
N ILE A 9 -4.83 13.10 1.24
CA ILE A 9 -4.50 12.01 0.33
C ILE A 9 -4.32 10.72 1.13
N ILE A 10 -5.03 9.67 0.73
CA ILE A 10 -4.85 8.32 1.26
C ILE A 10 -4.15 7.50 0.18
N ALA A 11 -3.01 6.89 0.52
CA ALA A 11 -2.33 5.96 -0.37
C ALA A 11 -2.87 4.55 -0.16
N GLU A 12 -3.45 3.96 -1.19
CA GLU A 12 -4.02 2.62 -1.17
C GLU A 12 -3.58 1.84 -2.42
N GLY A 13 -3.42 0.53 -2.25
CA GLY A 13 -3.09 -0.39 -3.33
C GLY A 13 -1.59 -0.61 -3.46
N ASN A 14 -1.20 -1.87 -3.65
CA ASN A 14 0.18 -2.31 -3.88
C ASN A 14 1.23 -1.82 -2.86
N VAL A 15 0.81 -1.52 -1.64
CA VAL A 15 1.72 -1.34 -0.49
C VAL A 15 2.17 -2.73 -0.02
N LEU A 16 3.11 -3.34 -0.74
CA LEU A 16 3.46 -4.75 -0.58
C LEU A 16 4.48 -5.02 0.54
N THR A 17 5.30 -4.03 0.89
CA THR A 17 6.35 -4.18 1.91
C THR A 17 6.38 -2.98 2.86
N PRO A 18 6.94 -3.14 4.08
CA PRO A 18 7.14 -2.04 5.02
C PRO A 18 7.98 -0.89 4.43
N GLU A 19 8.96 -1.19 3.58
CA GLU A 19 9.83 -0.18 2.95
C GLU A 19 9.05 0.68 1.96
N ILE A 20 8.09 0.09 1.23
CA ILE A 20 7.16 0.85 0.37
C ILE A 20 6.28 1.75 1.24
N ALA A 21 5.72 1.22 2.34
CA ALA A 21 4.90 2.02 3.26
C ALA A 21 5.70 3.20 3.84
N LYS A 22 6.96 2.99 4.21
CA LYS A 22 7.84 4.05 4.71
C LYS A 22 8.11 5.12 3.65
N LYS A 23 8.43 4.74 2.42
CA LYS A 23 8.61 5.68 1.30
C LYS A 23 7.36 6.51 1.06
N ILE A 24 6.17 5.88 1.09
CA ILE A 24 4.89 6.58 0.93
C ILE A 24 4.65 7.56 2.08
N GLN A 25 4.97 7.16 3.31
CA GLN A 25 4.85 8.03 4.49
C GLN A 25 5.71 9.29 4.33
N ASP A 26 6.94 9.15 3.82
CA ASP A 26 7.87 10.25 3.61
C ASP A 26 7.42 11.23 2.50
N ILE A 27 6.52 10.82 1.60
CA ILE A 27 5.87 11.69 0.59
C ILE A 27 4.84 12.64 1.24
N GLY A 28 4.38 12.36 2.45
CA GLY A 28 3.48 13.23 3.21
C GLY A 28 1.99 12.96 2.99
N VAL A 29 1.61 11.70 2.77
CA VAL A 29 0.19 11.30 2.70
C VAL A 29 -0.48 11.37 4.07
N PHE A 30 -1.80 11.53 4.10
CA PHE A 30 -2.56 11.56 5.35
C PHE A 30 -2.64 10.17 6.01
N ALA A 31 -2.83 9.13 5.22
CA ALA A 31 -2.91 7.75 5.69
C ALA A 31 -2.48 6.77 4.60
N ILE A 32 -2.15 5.55 5.01
CA ILE A 32 -1.75 4.44 4.14
C ILE A 32 -2.67 3.25 4.43
N VAL A 33 -3.22 2.63 3.39
CA VAL A 33 -4.05 1.43 3.48
C VAL A 33 -3.28 0.24 2.96
N VAL A 34 -3.10 -0.78 3.82
CA VAL A 34 -2.42 -2.03 3.48
C VAL A 34 -3.42 -3.18 3.58
N GLY A 35 -3.71 -3.79 2.43
CA GLY A 35 -4.64 -4.92 2.33
C GLY A 35 -3.92 -6.24 2.12
N GLY A 36 -3.80 -6.66 0.86
CA GLY A 36 -3.34 -8.02 0.48
C GLY A 36 -1.92 -8.41 0.89
N ALA A 37 -1.11 -7.48 1.39
CA ALA A 37 0.19 -7.78 1.99
C ALA A 37 0.09 -8.24 3.45
N ILE A 38 -1.05 -8.00 4.12
CA ILE A 38 -1.32 -8.38 5.52
C ILE A 38 -2.46 -9.39 5.63
N THR A 39 -3.59 -9.13 4.97
CA THR A 39 -4.85 -9.86 5.24
C THR A 39 -5.22 -10.92 4.21
N ARG A 40 -4.39 -11.14 3.17
CA ARG A 40 -4.63 -12.15 2.13
C ARG A 40 -3.52 -13.20 2.12
N PRO A 41 -3.57 -14.22 3.01
CA PRO A 41 -2.50 -15.21 3.16
C PRO A 41 -2.17 -15.95 1.86
N GLN A 42 -3.15 -16.24 1.02
CA GLN A 42 -2.92 -16.86 -0.30
C GLN A 42 -1.93 -16.05 -1.17
N LEU A 43 -2.10 -14.72 -1.24
CA LEU A 43 -1.21 -13.85 -2.02
C LEU A 43 0.16 -13.69 -1.36
N ILE A 44 0.20 -13.76 -0.03
CA ILE A 44 1.47 -13.72 0.71
C ILE A 44 2.26 -14.99 0.35
N THR A 45 1.66 -16.17 0.49
CA THR A 45 2.28 -17.46 0.15
C THR A 45 2.71 -17.54 -1.32
N GLU A 46 1.87 -17.06 -2.26
CA GLU A 46 2.20 -17.07 -3.70
C GLU A 46 3.53 -16.35 -3.98
N ARG A 47 3.74 -15.16 -3.39
CA ARG A 47 5.00 -14.41 -3.55
C ARG A 47 6.22 -15.16 -3.01
N PHE A 48 6.06 -15.92 -1.91
CA PHE A 48 7.14 -16.77 -1.38
C PHE A 48 7.41 -17.98 -2.29
N VAL A 49 6.38 -18.59 -2.86
CA VAL A 49 6.54 -19.73 -3.76
C VAL A 49 7.20 -19.30 -5.07
N ASP A 50 6.83 -18.13 -5.60
CA ASP A 50 7.36 -17.63 -6.87
C ASP A 50 8.86 -17.35 -6.84
N VAL A 51 9.43 -16.98 -5.70
CA VAL A 51 10.89 -16.79 -5.56
C VAL A 51 11.67 -18.10 -5.38
N LEU A 52 10.99 -19.22 -5.11
CA LEU A 52 11.60 -20.54 -4.92
C LEU A 52 11.54 -21.42 -6.17
N LYS A 53 10.83 -20.99 -7.22
CA LYS A 53 10.84 -21.61 -8.54
C LYS A 53 12.13 -21.25 -9.29
#